data_AF-A0AAV2HX12-F1
#
_entry.id   AF-A0AAV2HX12-F1
#
_cell.length_a   1.000
_cell.length_b   1.000
_cell.length_c   1.000
_cell.angle_alpha   90.00
_cell.angle_beta   90.00
_cell.angle_gamma   90.00
#
_symmetry.space_group_name_H-M   'P 1'
#
loop_
_entity.id
_entity.type
_entity.pdbx_description
1 polymer ?
#
loop_
_entity_poly.entity_id
_entity_poly.type
_entity_poly.pdbx_seq_one_letter_code
_entity_poly.pdbx_strand_id
1 'polypeptide(L)'
;MSEVLPEGFFDDPKMDAKVRKVEYKDKDEEQWELFQKAIKEEAQVSEVIMEEEDEQVNIDRNIDEIDDQIQRWQEVEKLHVKKEIILKSSKSEGPKKTETGDDVEDGELDEFLDWRAKKSLK
;
A
#
# COMPACT_ATOMS: atom_id res chain seq x y z
N MET A 1 64.19 -31.45 16.39
CA MET A 1 63.47 -30.18 16.60
C MET A 1 63.04 -29.71 15.22
N SER A 2 61.76 -29.87 14.88
CA SER A 2 61.23 -29.48 13.57
C SER A 2 61.21 -27.95 13.48
N GLU A 3 62.15 -27.39 12.71
CA GLU A 3 62.20 -25.97 12.37
C GLU A 3 60.95 -25.61 11.58
N VAL A 4 60.00 -24.95 12.23
CA VAL A 4 58.82 -24.38 11.56
C VAL A 4 59.34 -23.20 10.74
N LEU A 5 59.26 -23.31 9.40
CA LEU A 5 59.71 -22.27 8.48
C LEU A 5 58.99 -20.93 8.79
N PRO A 6 59.73 -19.81 8.93
CA PRO A 6 59.15 -18.48 9.17
C PRO A 6 58.16 -18.05 8.08
N GLU A 7 57.24 -17.12 8.42
CA GLU A 7 56.33 -16.50 7.46
C GLU A 7 57.08 -15.80 6.33
N GLY A 8 56.69 -16.03 5.07
CA GLY A 8 57.37 -15.44 3.91
C GLY A 8 58.71 -16.11 3.55
N PHE A 9 58.90 -17.38 3.94
CA PHE A 9 60.11 -18.14 3.57
C PHE A 9 60.20 -18.41 2.07
N PHE A 10 59.05 -18.58 1.40
CA PHE A 10 58.99 -18.62 -0.05
C PHE A 10 58.66 -17.23 -0.59
N ASP A 11 59.46 -16.75 -1.56
CA ASP A 11 59.22 -15.49 -2.28
C ASP A 11 57.84 -15.46 -2.96
N ASP A 12 57.26 -16.63 -3.22
CA ASP A 12 55.90 -16.80 -3.73
C ASP A 12 54.89 -17.07 -2.57
N PRO A 13 53.98 -16.13 -2.26
CA PRO A 13 52.99 -16.27 -1.19
C PRO A 13 52.08 -17.50 -1.33
N LYS A 14 51.82 -17.92 -2.57
CA LYS A 14 51.03 -19.12 -2.91
C LYS A 14 51.75 -20.41 -2.53
N MET A 15 53.07 -20.44 -2.67
CA MET A 15 53.91 -21.59 -2.31
C MET A 15 54.09 -21.68 -0.80
N ASP A 16 54.25 -20.52 -0.14
CA ASP A 16 54.32 -20.42 1.33
C ASP A 16 53.04 -20.94 2.01
N ALA A 17 51.88 -20.52 1.52
CA ALA A 17 50.57 -20.97 2.02
C ALA A 17 50.33 -22.47 1.78
N LYS A 18 50.69 -22.98 0.59
CA LYS A 18 50.55 -24.40 0.23
C LYS A 18 51.42 -25.32 1.09
N VAL A 19 52.64 -24.89 1.43
CA VAL A 19 53.55 -25.63 2.33
C VAL A 19 53.03 -25.60 3.77
N ARG A 20 52.36 -24.53 4.20
CA ARG A 20 51.70 -24.44 5.50
C ARG A 20 50.31 -25.10 5.56
N LYS A 21 49.76 -25.61 4.45
CA LYS A 21 48.37 -26.09 4.34
C LYS A 21 47.32 -25.04 4.75
N VAL A 22 47.64 -23.75 4.57
CA VAL A 22 46.72 -22.64 4.78
C VAL A 22 46.23 -22.18 3.41
N GLU A 23 44.93 -21.90 3.29
CA GLU A 23 44.36 -21.37 2.05
C GLU A 23 44.94 -19.98 1.78
N TYR A 24 45.61 -19.81 0.64
CA TYR A 24 46.04 -18.48 0.19
C TYR A 24 44.80 -17.72 -0.25
N LYS A 25 44.41 -16.70 0.52
CA LYS A 25 43.43 -15.72 0.11
C LYS A 25 44.15 -14.45 -0.30
N ASP A 26 43.84 -13.96 -1.50
CA ASP A 26 44.40 -12.70 -1.96
C ASP A 26 43.75 -11.57 -1.15
N LYS A 27 44.56 -10.70 -0.55
CA LYS A 27 44.04 -9.59 0.27
C LYS A 27 43.16 -8.66 -0.57
N ASP A 28 43.48 -8.54 -1.85
CA ASP A 28 42.72 -7.73 -2.80
C ASP A 28 41.36 -8.37 -3.12
N GLU A 29 41.29 -9.70 -3.17
CA GLU A 29 40.03 -10.44 -3.40
C GLU A 29 39.11 -10.37 -2.18
N GLU A 30 39.64 -10.50 -0.96
CA GLU A 30 38.86 -10.32 0.27
C GLU A 30 38.28 -8.89 0.37
N GLN A 31 39.09 -7.88 0.09
CA GLN A 31 38.64 -6.49 0.08
C GLN A 31 37.59 -6.23 -1.02
N TRP A 32 37.73 -6.88 -2.17
CA TRP A 32 36.76 -6.80 -3.25
C TRP A 32 35.42 -7.45 -2.88
N GLU A 33 35.43 -8.62 -2.25
CA GLU A 33 34.22 -9.28 -1.75
C GLU A 33 33.52 -8.43 -0.68
N LEU A 34 34.27 -7.85 0.26
CA LEU A 34 33.78 -6.92 1.27
C LEU A 34 33.14 -5.68 0.64
N PHE A 35 33.77 -5.11 -0.38
CA PHE A 35 33.23 -3.98 -1.12
C PHE A 35 31.93 -4.35 -1.84
N GLN A 36 31.90 -5.46 -2.57
CA GLN A 36 30.68 -5.92 -3.25
C GLN A 36 29.53 -6.18 -2.28
N LYS A 37 29.84 -6.74 -1.10
CA LYS A 37 28.86 -6.95 -0.05
C LYS A 37 28.30 -5.62 0.47
N ALA A 38 29.17 -4.65 0.78
CA ALA A 38 28.75 -3.34 1.24
C ALA A 38 27.87 -2.61 0.22
N ILE A 39 28.21 -2.69 -1.07
CA ILE A 39 27.39 -2.10 -2.15
C ILE A 39 25.99 -2.74 -2.21
N LYS A 40 25.89 -4.06 -2.06
CA LYS A 40 24.59 -4.75 -2.05
C LYS A 40 23.76 -4.38 -0.83
N GLU A 41 24.39 -4.32 0.34
CA GLU A 41 23.73 -3.92 1.59
C GLU A 41 23.19 -2.50 1.48
N GLU A 42 24.00 -1.55 1.01
CA GLU A 42 23.58 -0.16 0.82
C GLU A 42 22.47 -0.03 -0.24
N ALA A 43 22.56 -0.78 -1.34
CA ALA A 43 21.51 -0.80 -2.36
C ALA A 43 20.18 -1.33 -1.80
N GLN A 44 20.22 -2.38 -0.97
CA GLN A 44 19.04 -2.91 -0.31
C GLN A 44 18.46 -1.91 0.70
N VAL A 45 19.29 -1.24 1.48
CA VAL A 45 18.83 -0.18 2.41
C VAL A 45 18.15 0.94 1.63
N SER A 46 18.75 1.37 0.52
CA SER A 46 18.16 2.41 -0.34
C SER A 46 16.82 1.97 -0.94
N GLU A 47 16.68 0.70 -1.36
CA GLU A 47 15.43 0.16 -1.88
C GLU A 47 14.32 0.18 -0.81
N VAL A 48 14.64 -0.27 0.41
CA VAL A 48 13.70 -0.28 1.54
C VAL A 48 13.24 1.14 1.89
N ILE A 49 14.15 2.12 1.90
CA ILE A 49 13.80 3.53 2.18
C ILE A 49 12.81 4.06 1.13
N MET A 50 13.06 3.80 -0.16
CA MET A 50 12.17 4.26 -1.22
C MET A 50 10.79 3.59 -1.14
N GLU A 51 10.76 2.28 -0.83
CA GLU A 51 9.50 1.56 -0.67
C GLU A 51 8.67 2.10 0.51
N GLU A 52 9.32 2.42 1.63
CA GLU A 52 8.68 3.03 2.80
C GLU A 52 8.13 4.44 2.48
N GLU A 53 8.89 5.25 1.75
CA GLU A 53 8.44 6.58 1.30
C GLU A 53 7.21 6.48 0.38
N ASP A 54 7.22 5.56 -0.58
CA ASP A 54 6.10 5.32 -1.48
C ASP A 54 4.86 4.79 -0.71
N GLU A 55 5.06 3.91 0.27
CA GLU A 55 3.99 3.42 1.14
C GLU A 55 3.36 4.57 1.94
N GLN A 56 4.17 5.45 2.52
CA GLN A 56 3.68 6.60 3.28
C GLN A 56 2.84 7.54 2.42
N VAL A 57 3.27 7.84 1.20
CA VAL A 57 2.47 8.66 0.26
C VAL A 57 1.12 8.01 -0.04
N ASN A 58 1.10 6.69 -0.20
CA ASN A 58 -0.15 5.96 -0.43
C ASN A 58 -1.05 5.99 0.80
N ILE A 59 -0.49 5.86 2.01
CA ILE A 59 -1.24 5.96 3.27
C ILE A 59 -1.88 7.34 3.40
N ASP A 60 -1.13 8.41 3.17
CA ASP A 60 -1.66 9.79 3.29
C ASP A 60 -2.83 10.02 2.33
N ARG A 61 -2.69 9.59 1.07
CA ARG A 61 -3.79 9.64 0.10
C ARG A 61 -5.00 8.83 0.54
N ASN A 62 -4.79 7.64 1.10
CA ASN A 62 -5.88 6.79 1.55
C ASN A 62 -6.62 7.42 2.75
N ILE A 63 -5.90 8.12 3.63
CA ILE A 63 -6.51 8.86 4.75
C ILE A 63 -7.42 9.97 4.21
N ASP A 64 -6.94 10.78 3.27
CA ASP A 64 -7.74 11.84 2.65
C ASP A 64 -9.02 11.27 1.99
N GLU A 65 -8.90 10.13 1.30
CA GLU A 65 -10.05 9.47 0.67
C GLU A 65 -11.04 8.94 1.71
N ILE A 66 -10.55 8.36 2.81
CA ILE A 66 -11.39 7.87 3.91
C ILE A 66 -12.15 9.04 4.55
N ASP A 67 -11.50 10.17 4.78
CA ASP A 67 -12.14 11.36 5.36
C ASP A 67 -13.25 11.89 4.45
N ASP A 68 -13.00 11.96 3.14
CA ASP A 68 -14.01 12.30 2.13
C ASP A 68 -15.18 11.33 2.13
N GLN A 69 -14.92 10.03 2.23
CA GLN A 69 -15.96 9.02 2.33
C GLN A 69 -16.79 9.24 3.60
N ILE A 70 -16.16 9.42 4.76
CA ILE A 70 -16.84 9.67 6.04
C ILE A 70 -17.76 10.89 5.92
N GLN A 71 -17.30 12.00 5.35
CA GLN A 71 -18.13 13.19 5.15
C GLN A 71 -19.36 12.90 4.30
N ARG A 72 -19.19 12.21 3.16
CA ARG A 72 -20.30 11.82 2.28
C ARG A 72 -21.29 10.90 2.99
N TRP A 73 -20.80 9.91 3.74
CA TRP A 73 -21.65 9.02 4.54
C TRP A 73 -22.44 9.79 5.59
N GLN A 74 -21.84 10.76 6.26
CA GLN A 74 -22.55 11.63 7.21
C GLN A 74 -23.64 12.47 6.53
N GLU A 75 -23.43 12.93 5.30
CA GLU A 75 -24.46 13.65 4.53
C GLU A 75 -25.63 12.73 4.17
N VAL A 76 -25.34 11.51 3.71
CA VAL A 76 -26.36 10.50 3.42
C VAL A 76 -27.18 10.16 4.65
N GLU A 77 -26.54 9.96 5.81
CA GLU A 77 -27.21 9.71 7.08
C GLU A 77 -28.15 10.87 7.46
N LYS A 78 -27.68 12.12 7.32
CA LYS A 78 -28.52 13.31 7.58
C LYS A 78 -29.74 13.36 6.66
N LEU A 79 -29.57 13.02 5.38
CA LEU A 79 -30.69 12.97 4.42
C LEU A 79 -31.66 11.83 4.77
N HIS A 80 -31.14 10.67 5.18
CA HIS A 80 -31.96 9.55 5.62
C HIS A 80 -32.82 9.92 6.83
N VAL A 81 -32.22 10.53 7.86
CA VAL A 81 -32.95 11.04 9.03
C VAL A 81 -34.01 12.06 8.63
N LYS A 82 -33.72 13.00 7.73
CA LYS A 82 -34.70 13.97 7.23
C LYS A 82 -35.86 13.28 6.50
N LYS A 83 -35.57 12.31 5.63
CA LYS A 83 -36.58 11.52 4.92
C LYS A 83 -37.50 10.81 5.91
N GLU A 84 -36.93 10.16 6.93
CA GLU A 84 -37.70 9.46 7.97
C GLU A 84 -38.60 10.40 8.78
N ILE A 85 -38.12 11.60 9.12
CA ILE A 85 -38.94 12.61 9.80
C ILE A 85 -40.12 13.04 8.93
N ILE A 86 -39.88 13.35 7.65
CA ILE A 86 -40.94 13.75 6.71
C ILE A 86 -41.96 12.64 6.51
N LEU A 87 -41.51 11.38 6.37
CA LEU A 87 -42.38 10.22 6.20
C LEU A 87 -43.24 9.97 7.45
N LYS A 88 -42.71 10.22 8.65
CA LYS A 88 -43.48 10.12 9.89
C LYS A 88 -44.48 11.27 10.03
N SER A 89 -44.10 12.50 9.68
CA SER A 89 -45.03 13.64 9.71
C SER A 89 -46.16 13.48 8.69
N SER A 90 -45.87 13.01 7.47
CA SER A 90 -46.88 12.79 6.43
C SER A 90 -47.86 11.67 6.78
N LYS A 91 -47.43 10.63 7.50
CA LYS A 91 -48.32 9.58 8.04
C LYS A 91 -49.19 10.05 9.22
N SER A 92 -48.76 11.09 9.95
CA SER A 92 -49.51 11.63 11.09
C SER A 92 -50.58 12.66 10.70
N GLU A 93 -50.45 13.28 9.52
CA GLU A 93 -51.49 14.12 8.93
C GLU A 93 -52.42 13.27 8.06
N GLY A 94 -53.56 12.85 8.60
CA GLY A 94 -54.62 12.20 7.84
C GLY A 94 -55.09 13.05 6.64
N PRO A 95 -55.72 12.44 5.62
CA PRO A 95 -55.80 13.00 4.28
C PRO A 95 -56.61 14.30 4.24
N LYS A 96 -55.94 15.45 4.14
CA LYS A 96 -56.55 16.65 3.58
C LYS A 96 -56.36 16.59 2.07
N LYS A 97 -57.44 16.19 1.39
CA LYS A 97 -57.61 16.39 -0.04
C LYS A 97 -57.43 17.88 -0.36
N THR A 98 -56.28 18.24 -0.91
CA THR A 98 -56.13 19.43 -1.75
C THR A 98 -55.54 18.94 -3.06
N GLU A 99 -56.40 18.98 -4.08
CA GLU A 99 -56.10 18.59 -5.45
C GLU A 99 -55.10 19.57 -6.05
N THR A 100 -53.82 19.20 -5.99
CA THR A 100 -52.78 19.66 -6.93
C THR A 100 -51.78 18.52 -6.97
N GLY A 101 -52.11 17.53 -7.79
CA GLY A 101 -51.33 16.32 -7.98
C GLY A 101 -50.06 16.64 -8.75
N ASP A 102 -48.94 16.60 -8.03
CA ASP A 102 -47.65 16.19 -8.56
C ASP A 102 -47.27 14.93 -7.77
N ASP A 103 -48.10 13.90 -7.93
CA ASP A 103 -47.86 12.55 -7.43
C ASP A 103 -46.86 11.92 -8.42
N VAL A 104 -45.59 12.27 -8.27
CA VAL A 104 -44.51 11.62 -9.00
C VAL A 104 -44.54 10.16 -8.57
N GLU A 105 -44.97 9.32 -9.50
CA GLU A 105 -45.20 7.89 -9.29
C GLU A 105 -43.93 7.26 -8.71
N ASP A 106 -44.03 6.59 -7.55
CA ASP A 106 -42.90 5.97 -6.84
C ASP A 106 -42.05 5.06 -7.75
N GLY A 107 -42.66 4.54 -8.83
CA GLY A 107 -41.97 3.78 -9.89
C GLY A 107 -41.04 4.60 -10.80
N GLU A 108 -41.31 5.88 -11.07
CA GLU A 108 -40.38 6.76 -11.82
C GLU A 108 -39.13 7.09 -10.99
N LEU A 109 -39.27 7.18 -9.67
CA LEU A 109 -38.15 7.40 -8.76
C LEU A 109 -37.28 6.13 -8.62
N ASP A 110 -37.91 4.94 -8.63
CA ASP A 110 -37.21 3.64 -8.63
C ASP A 110 -36.38 3.45 -9.92
N GLU A 111 -36.92 3.85 -11.07
CA GLU A 111 -36.18 3.85 -12.34
C GLU A 111 -34.97 4.81 -12.35
N PHE A 112 -35.09 5.96 -11.66
CA PHE A 112 -33.99 6.92 -11.51
C PHE A 112 -32.90 6.43 -10.54
N LEU A 113 -33.27 5.64 -9.53
CA LEU A 113 -32.35 5.02 -8.56
C LEU A 113 -31.52 3.87 -9.19
N ASP A 114 -32.01 3.31 -10.28
CA ASP A 114 -31.39 2.21 -11.03
C ASP A 114 -30.33 2.65 -12.07
N TRP A 115 -29.60 3.74 -11.79
CA TRP A 115 -28.56 4.29 -12.68
C TRP A 115 -27.40 3.32 -13.02
N ARG A 116 -27.30 2.19 -12.29
CA ARG A 116 -26.33 1.10 -12.52
C ARG A 116 -26.90 -0.08 -13.32
N ALA A 117 -28.21 -0.11 -13.56
CA ALA A 117 -28.87 -1.18 -14.30
C ALA A 117 -28.72 -0.94 -15.82
N LYS A 118 -27.93 -1.77 -16.50
CA LYS A 118 -27.95 -1.81 -17.97
C LYS A 118 -29.23 -2.50 -18.42
N LYS A 119 -30.24 -1.72 -18.83
CA LYS A 119 -31.43 -2.28 -19.48
C LYS A 119 -30.99 -2.96 -20.78
N SER A 120 -31.10 -4.29 -20.84
CA SER A 120 -30.88 -5.00 -22.11
C SER A 120 -32.06 -4.69 -23.02
N LEU A 121 -31.85 -3.81 -24.00
CA LEU A 121 -32.76 -3.68 -25.14
C LEU A 121 -32.79 -5.04 -25.84
N LYS A 122 -33.98 -5.66 -25.88
CA LYS A 122 -34.23 -6.90 -26.62
C LYS A 122 -34.79 -6.57 -27.99
#